data_AF-A0A4Y2BAF5-F1
#
_entry.id   AF-A0A4Y2BAF5-F1
#
_cell.length_a   1.000
_cell.length_b   1.000
_cell.length_c   1.000
_cell.angle_alpha   90.00
_cell.angle_beta   90.00
_cell.angle_gamma   90.00
#
_symmetry.space_group_name_H-M   'P 1'
#
loop_
_entity.id
_entity.type
_entity.pdbx_description
1 polymer ?
#
loop_
_entity_poly.entity_id
_entity_poly.type
_entity_poly.pdbx_seq_one_letter_code
_entity_poly.pdbx_strand_id
1 'polypeptide(L)' 'MAKEGMQTVFETFAKDGKISPDCIKKWFKEAAVIGKGTRINEADVDTADAKTPKDKKGLEFAEIKECVNALA' A
#
# COMPACT_ATOMS: atom_id res chain seq x y z
N MET A 1 -7.65 4.90 15.96
CA MET A 1 -7.03 6.11 15.37
C MET A 1 -6.16 5.75 14.16
N ALA A 2 -6.70 5.00 13.18
CA ALA A 2 -5.94 4.45 12.05
C ALA A 2 -6.26 5.09 10.69
N LYS A 3 -7.33 5.89 10.61
CA LYS A 3 -7.78 6.52 9.34
C LYS A 3 -6.86 7.65 8.88
N GLU A 4 -6.24 8.38 9.81
CA GLU A 4 -5.41 9.54 9.49
C GLU A 4 -3.99 9.13 9.07
N GLY A 5 -3.39 8.14 9.75
CA GLY A 5 -2.02 7.71 9.45
C GLY A 5 -1.81 7.24 8.01
N MET A 6 -2.73 6.45 7.46
CA MET A 6 -2.63 5.96 6.08
C MET A 6 -2.77 7.08 5.04
N GLN A 7 -3.65 8.05 5.28
CA GLN A 7 -3.81 9.19 4.38
C GLN A 7 -2.60 10.13 4.44
N THR A 8 -2.11 10.45 5.64
CA THR A 8 -0.92 11.28 5.81
C THR A 8 0.31 10.66 5.16
N VAL A 9 0.48 9.34 5.30
CA VAL A 9 1.55 8.62 4.61
C VAL A 9 1.36 8.72 3.10
N PHE A 10 0.14 8.47 2.60
CA PHE A 10 -0.12 8.62 1.17
C PHE A 10 0.26 10.01 0.66
N GLU A 11 -0.17 11.08 1.33
CA GLU A 11 0.16 12.46 0.93
C GLU A 11 1.67 12.77 1.02
N THR A 12 2.40 12.11 1.94
CA THR A 12 3.85 12.27 2.09
C THR A 12 4.63 11.64 0.94
N PHE A 13 4.19 10.47 0.47
CA PHE A 13 4.90 9.70 -0.55
C PHE A 13 4.32 9.84 -1.95
N ALA A 14 3.07 10.31 -2.08
CA ALA A 14 2.42 10.54 -3.36
C ALA A 14 3.11 11.68 -4.10
N LYS A 15 3.50 11.39 -5.33
CA LYS A 15 3.92 12.39 -6.31
C LYS A 15 2.85 12.45 -7.38
N ASP A 16 2.31 13.64 -7.62
CA ASP A 16 1.24 13.85 -8.60
C ASP A 16 -0.07 13.09 -8.25
N GLY A 17 -0.34 12.90 -6.95
CA GLY A 17 -1.51 12.15 -6.48
C GLY A 17 -1.40 10.63 -6.67
N LYS A 18 -0.20 10.11 -6.99
CA LYS A 18 0.06 8.67 -7.17
C LYS A 18 1.30 8.23 -6.40
N ILE A 19 1.27 7.00 -5.92
CA ILE A 19 2.40 6.34 -5.27
C ILE A 19 2.92 5.19 -6.12
N SER A 20 4.24 5.08 -6.23
CA SER A 20 4.85 3.93 -6.86
C SER A 20 4.65 2.66 -6.02
N PRO A 21 4.40 1.49 -6.65
CA PRO A 21 4.23 0.22 -5.94
C PRO A 21 5.45 -0.16 -5.08
N ASP A 22 6.67 0.20 -5.50
CA ASP A 22 7.89 0.02 -4.69
C ASP A 22 7.84 0.78 -3.34
N CYS A 23 7.23 1.97 -3.36
CA CYS A 23 7.11 2.81 -2.19
C CYS A 23 6.05 2.27 -1.21
N ILE A 24 4.97 1.68 -1.73
CA ILE A 24 3.97 0.94 -0.93
C ILE A 24 4.59 -0.26 -0.24
N LYS A 25 5.40 -1.06 -0.94
CA LYS A 25 6.08 -2.22 -0.34
C LYS A 25 7.00 -1.81 0.80
N LYS A 26 7.77 -0.72 0.63
CA LYS A 26 8.60 -0.15 1.69
C LYS A 26 7.76 0.33 2.87
N TRP A 27 6.71 1.09 2.60
CA TRP A 27 5.83 1.58 3.66
C TRP A 27 5.16 0.44 4.43
N PHE A 28 4.68 -0.60 3.76
CA PHE A 28 4.07 -1.77 4.41
C PHE A 28 5.05 -2.52 5.32
N LYS A 29 6.34 -2.58 4.96
CA LYS A 29 7.39 -3.08 5.84
C LYS A 29 7.60 -2.18 7.06
N GLU A 30 7.68 -0.87 6.86
CA GLU A 30 7.87 0.11 7.96
C GLU A 30 6.68 0.16 8.92
N ALA A 31 5.46 0.04 8.39
CA ALA A 31 4.21 -0.01 9.15
C ALA A 31 3.97 -1.38 9.82
N ALA A 32 4.90 -2.32 9.69
CA ALA A 32 4.79 -3.70 10.18
C ALA A 32 3.54 -4.47 9.67
N VAL A 33 2.98 -4.04 8.54
CA VAL A 33 1.90 -4.77 7.84
C VAL A 33 2.48 -6.01 7.16
N ILE A 34 3.71 -5.93 6.65
CA ILE A 34 4.51 -7.08 6.21
C ILE A 34 5.54 -7.38 7.29
N GLY A 35 5.41 -8.49 8.01
CA GLY A 35 6.39 -8.88 9.02
C GLY A 35 5.99 -10.13 9.80
N LYS A 36 6.89 -10.66 10.64
CA LYS A 36 6.65 -11.91 11.40
C LYS A 36 5.40 -11.91 12.32
N GLY A 37 4.82 -10.75 12.61
CA GLY A 37 3.59 -10.62 13.40
C GLY A 37 2.30 -10.64 12.56
N THR A 38 2.40 -10.42 11.25
CA THR A 38 1.29 -10.51 10.30
C THR A 38 1.50 -11.75 9.41
N ARG A 39 0.42 -12.41 8.97
CA ARG A 39 0.55 -13.53 8.00
C ARG A 39 0.83 -13.05 6.57
N ILE A 40 1.10 -11.77 6.39
CA ILE A 40 1.23 -11.09 5.10
C ILE A 40 2.71 -11.00 4.74
N ASN A 41 3.08 -11.60 3.62
CA ASN A 41 4.42 -11.54 3.06
C ASN A 41 4.47 -10.59 1.85
N GLU A 42 5.68 -10.29 1.38
CA GLU A 42 5.87 -9.44 0.18
C GLU A 42 5.14 -9.99 -1.06
N ALA A 43 4.99 -11.32 -1.16
CA ALA A 43 4.25 -11.97 -2.24
C ALA A 43 2.74 -11.73 -2.17
N ASP A 44 2.17 -11.63 -0.96
CA ASP A 44 0.77 -11.28 -0.77
C ASP A 44 0.52 -9.84 -1.23
N VAL A 45 1.44 -8.94 -0.88
CA VAL A 45 1.39 -7.54 -1.33
C VAL A 45 1.56 -7.42 -2.83
N ASP A 46 2.45 -8.21 -3.44
CA ASP A 46 2.59 -8.26 -4.90
C ASP A 46 1.31 -8.78 -5.58
N THR A 47 0.67 -9.79 -4.98
CA THR A 47 -0.61 -10.34 -5.48
C THR A 47 -1.74 -9.33 -5.36
N ALA A 48 -1.83 -8.61 -4.23
CA ALA A 48 -2.83 -7.57 -4.01
C ALA A 48 -2.59 -6.38 -4.95
N ASP A 49 -1.33 -5.96 -5.11
CA ASP A 49 -0.89 -4.92 -6.05
C ASP A 49 -1.19 -5.28 -7.52
N ALA A 50 -1.03 -6.55 -7.91
CA ALA A 50 -1.35 -7.05 -9.25
C ALA A 50 -2.86 -7.14 -9.52
N LYS A 51 -3.67 -7.38 -8.49
CA LYS A 51 -5.14 -7.39 -8.57
C LYS A 51 -5.75 -6.00 -8.53
N THR A 52 -5.01 -5.03 -8.00
CA THR A 52 -5.47 -3.65 -7.88
C THR A 52 -5.46 -3.01 -9.27
N PRO A 53 -6.59 -2.49 -9.77
CA PRO A 53 -6.68 -1.86 -11.07
C PRO A 53 -5.93 -0.53 -11.06
N LYS A 54 -4.64 -0.58 -11.37
CA LYS A 54 -3.74 0.57 -11.32
C LYS A 54 -3.30 1.08 -12.68
N ASP A 55 -3.13 2.39 -12.73
CA ASP A 55 -2.52 3.05 -13.87
C ASP A 55 -0.99 2.77 -13.85
N LYS A 56 -0.35 2.70 -15.02
CA LYS A 56 1.11 2.43 -15.11
C LYS A 56 1.98 3.47 -14.38
N LYS A 57 1.38 4.60 -13.98
CA LYS A 57 2.01 5.70 -13.26
C LYS A 57 2.04 5.55 -11.73
N GLY A 58 1.34 4.58 -11.16
CA GLY A 58 1.28 4.36 -9.71
C GLY A 58 -0.15 4.17 -9.20
N LEU A 59 -0.28 3.96 -7.90
CA LEU A 59 -1.54 3.72 -7.19
C LEU A 59 -2.05 5.00 -6.54
N GLU A 60 -3.33 5.29 -6.73
CA GLU A 60 -4.08 6.33 -6.04
C GLU A 60 -4.50 5.88 -4.63
N PHE A 61 -4.90 6.82 -3.78
CA PHE A 61 -5.25 6.51 -2.40
C PHE A 61 -6.33 5.42 -2.26
N ALA A 62 -7.33 5.44 -3.16
CA ALA A 62 -8.40 4.45 -3.19
C ALA A 62 -7.88 3.04 -3.47
N GLU A 63 -6.96 2.92 -4.41
CA GLU A 63 -6.32 1.66 -4.81
C GLU A 63 -5.44 1.09 -3.69
N ILE A 64 -4.70 1.94 -2.98
CA ILE A 64 -3.91 1.50 -1.82
C ILE A 64 -4.86 1.00 -0.73
N LYS A 65 -6.00 1.64 -0.54
CA LYS A 65 -7.02 1.21 0.42
C LYS A 65 -7.59 -0.16 0.06
N GLU A 66 -7.86 -0.40 -1.22
CA GLU A 66 -8.25 -1.73 -1.72
C GLU A 66 -7.14 -2.76 -1.52
N CYS A 67 -5.89 -2.39 -1.79
CA CYS A 67 -4.73 -3.25 -1.58
C CYS A 67 -4.58 -3.63 -0.10
N VAL A 68 -4.69 -2.67 0.83
CA VAL A 68 -4.71 -2.95 2.28
C VAL A 68 -5.89 -3.85 2.67
N ASN A 69 -7.08 -3.58 2.13
CA ASN A 69 -8.29 -4.33 2.46
C ASN A 69 -8.25 -5.77 1.91
N ALA A 70 -7.54 -6.00 0.80
CA ALA A 70 -7.29 -7.33 0.25
C ALA A 70 -6.26 -8.13 1.07
N LEU A 71 -5.45 -7.45 1.87
CA LEU A 71 -4.42 -8.04 2.73
C LEU A 71 -4.90 -8.26 4.17
N ALA A 72 -5.95 -7.57 4.61
CA ALA A 72 -6.58 -7.70 5.92
C ALA A 72 -7.45 -8.96 6.04
#